data_AF-A0A7W1F0Y4-F1
#
_entry.id   AF-A0A7W1F0Y4-F1
#
_cell.length_a   1.000
_cell.length_b   1.000
_cell.length_c   1.000
_cell.angle_alpha   90.00
_cell.angle_beta   90.00
_cell.angle_gamma   90.00
#
_symmetry.space_group_name_H-M   'P 1'
#
loop_
_entity.id
_entity.type
_entity.pdbx_description
1 polymer ?
#
loop_
_entity_poly.entity_id
_entity_poly.type
_entity_poly.pdbx_seq_one_letter_code
_entity_poly.pdbx_strand_id
1 'polypeptide(L)'
;MLPASRIMYVECKSGGLEGPACIARVAFSKSGRSVYFRGRLLQRLGGQGFKANFVDPDTRVEYWVSGPKRNGRDRLYASGTVAIDEDVLEEYWLTIRGNPECSGQGTYRC
;
A
#
# COMPACT_ATOMS: atom_id res chain seq x y z
N MET A 1 -10.74 20.66 -6.22
CA MET A 1 -10.89 19.19 -6.27
C MET A 1 -9.70 18.59 -5.53
N LEU A 2 -9.94 17.96 -4.38
CA LEU A 2 -8.89 17.26 -3.64
C LEU A 2 -8.39 16.07 -4.48
N PRO A 3 -7.10 15.70 -4.41
CA PRO A 3 -6.59 14.51 -5.10
C PRO A 3 -7.40 13.29 -4.65
N ALA A 4 -7.74 12.41 -5.59
CA ALA A 4 -8.53 11.22 -5.29
C ALA A 4 -7.74 10.31 -4.34
N SER A 5 -8.27 10.10 -3.12
CA SER A 5 -7.71 9.17 -2.16
C SER A 5 -8.20 7.76 -2.41
N ARG A 6 -7.34 6.76 -2.22
CA ARG A 6 -7.66 5.33 -2.38
C ARG A 6 -7.01 4.52 -1.26
N ILE A 7 -7.67 3.44 -0.85
CA ILE A 7 -7.04 2.42 -0.01
C ILE A 7 -6.12 1.58 -0.89
N MET A 8 -4.84 1.52 -0.53
CA MET A 8 -3.80 0.83 -1.27
C MET A 8 -2.98 -0.08 -0.36
N TYR A 9 -2.45 -1.16 -0.90
CA TYR A 9 -1.34 -1.89 -0.31
C TYR A 9 -0.04 -1.15 -0.58
N VAL A 10 0.75 -0.92 0.46
CA VAL A 10 2.04 -0.23 0.40
C VAL A 10 3.08 -1.04 1.17
N GLU A 11 4.17 -1.42 0.49
CA GLU A 11 5.29 -2.16 1.06
C GLU A 11 6.59 -1.39 0.88
N CYS A 12 7.32 -1.20 1.97
CA CYS A 12 8.65 -0.61 1.95
C CYS A 12 9.68 -1.66 1.53
N LYS A 13 10.50 -1.34 0.53
CA LYS A 13 11.52 -2.24 -0.05
C LYS A 13 12.94 -1.86 0.34
N SER A 14 13.11 -1.06 1.40
CA SER A 14 14.44 -0.70 1.91
C SER A 14 15.30 -1.91 2.30
N GLY A 15 14.66 -3.02 2.71
CA GLY A 15 15.31 -4.27 3.10
C GLY A 15 15.53 -5.28 1.95
N GLY A 16 15.21 -4.94 0.71
CA GLY A 16 15.35 -5.85 -0.44
C GLY A 16 14.02 -6.30 -1.04
N LEU A 17 13.83 -7.62 -1.21
CA LEU A 17 12.61 -8.17 -1.85
C LEU A 17 11.38 -8.08 -0.94
N GLU A 18 11.58 -7.97 0.36
CA GLU A 18 10.54 -7.98 1.38
C GLU A 18 10.73 -6.82 2.34
N GLY A 19 9.63 -6.35 2.92
CA GLY A 19 9.70 -5.44 4.05
C GLY A 19 8.36 -5.23 4.75
N PRO A 20 8.32 -4.22 5.65
CA PRO A 20 7.10 -3.78 6.30
C PRO A 20 6.05 -3.38 5.26
N ALA A 21 4.84 -3.87 5.46
CA ALA A 21 3.72 -3.65 4.55
C ALA A 21 2.47 -3.21 5.32
N CYS A 22 1.67 -2.37 4.69
CA CYS A 22 0.41 -1.89 5.24
C CYS A 22 -0.66 -1.72 4.16
N ILE A 23 -1.91 -1.74 4.61
CA ILE A 23 -3.06 -1.20 3.90
C ILE A 23 -3.27 0.22 4.43
N ALA A 24 -3.16 1.21 3.55
CA ALA A 24 -3.21 2.61 3.93
C ALA A 24 -3.96 3.46 2.91
N ARG A 25 -4.48 4.60 3.37
CA ARG A 25 -5.02 5.63 2.48
C ARG A 25 -3.88 6.36 1.81
N VAL A 26 -3.96 6.48 0.50
CA VAL A 26 -3.01 7.25 -0.31
C VAL A 26 -3.74 8.20 -1.24
N ALA A 27 -3.11 9.30 -1.63
CA ALA A 27 -3.67 10.20 -2.65
C ALA A 27 -2.82 10.16 -3.91
N PHE A 28 -3.44 10.03 -5.08
CA PHE A 28 -2.72 10.09 -6.35
C PHE A 28 -2.64 11.53 -6.86
N SER A 29 -1.51 11.89 -7.48
CA SER A 29 -1.45 13.09 -8.30
C SER A 29 -2.42 12.99 -9.48
N LYS A 30 -2.82 14.12 -10.07
CA LYS A 30 -3.76 14.14 -11.21
C LYS A 30 -3.31 13.26 -12.39
N SER A 31 -1.99 13.13 -12.59
CA SER A 31 -1.41 12.29 -13.65
C SER A 31 -1.24 10.82 -13.24
N GLY A 32 -1.50 10.47 -11.98
CA GLY A 32 -1.23 9.15 -11.41
C GLY A 32 0.25 8.78 -11.30
N ARG A 33 1.17 9.72 -11.59
CA ARG A 33 2.63 9.49 -11.56
C ARG A 33 3.23 9.58 -10.17
N SER A 34 2.49 10.13 -9.21
CA SER A 34 2.95 10.23 -7.83
C SER A 34 1.86 9.82 -6.85
N VAL A 35 2.30 9.34 -5.70
CA VAL A 35 1.46 8.91 -4.58
C VAL A 35 1.87 9.67 -3.33
N TYR A 36 0.93 10.28 -2.63
CA TYR A 36 1.13 10.85 -1.31
C TYR A 36 0.75 9.81 -0.26
N PHE A 37 1.70 9.42 0.59
CA PHE A 37 1.55 8.36 1.58
C PHE A 37 2.22 8.78 2.89
N ARG A 38 1.44 8.93 3.98
CA ARG A 38 1.94 9.29 5.33
C ARG A 38 2.93 10.46 5.34
N GLY A 39 2.58 11.55 4.64
CA GLY A 39 3.43 12.74 4.52
C GLY A 39 4.59 12.63 3.53
N ARG A 40 4.77 11.47 2.88
CA ARG A 40 5.79 11.26 1.83
C ARG A 40 5.22 11.44 0.44
N LEU A 41 6.04 11.95 -0.47
CA LEU A 41 5.78 11.93 -1.90
C LEU A 41 6.55 10.77 -2.54
N LEU A 42 5.83 9.81 -3.09
CA LEU A 42 6.42 8.70 -3.82
C LEU A 42 6.26 8.94 -5.33
N GLN A 43 7.35 8.78 -6.09
CA GLN A 43 7.38 8.95 -7.53
C GLN A 43 7.45 7.59 -8.24
N ARG A 44 6.65 7.42 -9.30
CA ARG A 44 6.58 6.16 -10.05
C ARG A 44 7.89 5.89 -10.80
N LEU A 45 8.40 4.66 -10.71
CA LEU A 45 9.65 4.21 -11.36
C LEU A 45 9.52 3.91 -12.87
N GLY A 46 8.37 4.24 -13.50
CA GLY A 46 8.19 4.09 -14.94
C GLY A 46 8.20 2.64 -15.49
N GLY A 47 8.06 1.62 -14.64
CA GLY A 47 7.96 0.22 -15.07
C GLY A 47 9.29 -0.52 -15.23
N GLN A 48 10.43 0.09 -14.87
CA GLN A 48 11.74 -0.59 -14.84
C GLN A 48 12.03 -1.32 -13.52
N GLY A 49 11.15 -1.21 -12.52
CA GLY A 49 11.36 -1.83 -11.23
C GLY A 49 10.81 -3.26 -11.17
N PHE A 50 11.69 -4.23 -10.90
CA PHE A 50 11.31 -5.64 -10.69
C PHE A 50 10.74 -5.88 -9.28
N LYS A 51 11.31 -5.20 -8.27
CA LYS A 51 10.96 -5.36 -6.85
C LYS A 51 10.19 -4.20 -6.23
N ALA A 52 10.04 -3.10 -6.97
CA ALA A 52 9.44 -1.85 -6.54
C ALA A 52 8.81 -1.13 -7.74
N ASN A 53 7.83 -0.26 -7.51
CA ASN A 53 7.22 0.55 -8.57
C ASN A 53 7.13 2.05 -8.23
N PHE A 54 7.50 2.43 -7.01
CA PHE A 54 7.66 3.80 -6.56
C PHE A 54 8.96 3.99 -5.78
N VAL A 55 9.43 5.23 -5.69
CA VAL A 55 10.58 5.65 -4.88
C VAL A 55 10.27 6.98 -4.19
N ASP A 56 10.68 7.11 -2.94
CA ASP A 56 10.74 8.39 -2.24
C ASP A 56 11.99 9.15 -2.75
N PRO A 57 11.83 10.30 -3.44
CA PRO A 57 12.95 10.97 -4.09
C PRO A 57 13.96 11.56 -3.10
N ASP A 58 13.53 11.87 -1.88
CA ASP A 58 14.34 12.50 -0.84
C ASP A 58 15.23 11.46 -0.14
N THR A 59 14.69 10.27 0.11
CA THR A 59 15.39 9.21 0.86
C THR A 59 15.94 8.09 -0.03
N ARG A 60 15.54 8.05 -1.30
CA ARG A 60 15.82 6.96 -2.26
C ARG A 60 15.24 5.60 -1.83
N VAL A 61 14.37 5.56 -0.81
CA VAL A 61 13.70 4.34 -0.39
C VAL A 61 12.68 3.92 -1.44
N GLU A 62 12.78 2.67 -1.88
CA GLU A 62 11.88 2.07 -2.84
C GLU A 62 10.63 1.50 -2.16
N TYR A 63 9.51 1.52 -2.88
CA TYR A 63 8.22 1.03 -2.42
C TYR A 63 7.52 0.22 -3.50
N TRP A 64 6.73 -0.76 -3.06
CA TRP A 64 5.70 -1.39 -3.88
C TRP A 64 4.33 -0.87 -3.46
N VAL A 65 3.58 -0.32 -4.41
CA VAL A 65 2.22 0.19 -4.21
C VAL A 65 1.28 -0.46 -5.20
N SER A 66 0.23 -1.12 -4.70
CA SER A 66 -0.78 -1.78 -5.53
C SER A 66 -2.16 -1.73 -4.88
N GLY A 67 -3.21 -2.00 -5.66
CA GLY A 67 -4.54 -2.17 -5.07
C GLY A 67 -4.54 -3.39 -4.15
N PRO A 68 -5.20 -3.32 -2.97
CA PRO A 68 -5.38 -4.49 -2.14
C PRO A 68 -6.22 -5.54 -2.85
N LYS A 69 -5.92 -6.81 -2.60
CA LYS A 69 -6.62 -7.97 -3.14
C LYS A 69 -7.66 -8.44 -2.14
N ARG A 70 -8.86 -8.77 -2.63
CA ARG A 70 -9.95 -9.33 -1.82
C ARG A 70 -9.56 -10.62 -1.09
N ASN A 71 -8.65 -11.40 -1.67
CA ASN A 71 -8.17 -12.65 -1.08
C ASN A 71 -7.03 -12.46 -0.06
N GLY A 72 -6.59 -11.21 0.19
CA GLY A 72 -5.52 -10.90 1.14
C GLY A 72 -4.10 -11.35 0.74
N ARG A 73 -3.89 -11.85 -0.49
CA ARG A 73 -2.57 -12.28 -0.99
C ARG A 73 -1.80 -11.12 -1.65
N ASP A 74 -1.67 -10.02 -0.93
CA ASP A 74 -1.15 -8.74 -1.44
C ASP A 74 0.34 -8.71 -1.75
N ARG A 75 1.16 -9.38 -0.94
CA ARG A 75 2.62 -9.45 -1.08
C ARG A 75 3.02 -10.05 -2.42
N LEU A 76 4.13 -9.52 -2.97
CA LEU A 76 4.65 -9.94 -4.28
C LEU A 76 5.50 -11.22 -4.21
N TYR A 77 6.33 -11.39 -3.18
CA TYR A 77 7.32 -12.48 -3.11
C TYR A 77 7.08 -13.48 -1.98
N ALA A 78 6.75 -13.03 -0.77
CA ALA A 78 6.63 -13.90 0.40
C ALA A 78 5.33 -13.69 1.16
N SER A 79 4.99 -14.63 2.04
CA SER A 79 3.93 -14.46 3.02
C SER A 79 4.42 -13.60 4.19
N GLY A 80 3.51 -12.96 4.91
CA GLY A 80 3.89 -12.13 6.04
C GLY A 80 2.73 -11.35 6.60
N THR A 81 2.97 -10.73 7.75
CA THR A 81 1.95 -9.87 8.36
C THR A 81 1.88 -8.53 7.62
N VAL A 82 0.66 -8.05 7.38
CA VAL A 82 0.36 -6.75 6.79
C VAL A 82 -0.47 -5.98 7.82
N ALA A 83 -0.02 -4.77 8.16
CA ALA A 83 -0.78 -3.86 9.03
C ALA A 83 -1.91 -3.17 8.26
N ILE A 84 -2.92 -2.68 8.95
CA ILE A 84 -3.98 -1.87 8.37
C ILE A 84 -4.06 -0.57 9.16
N ASP A 85 -4.01 0.57 8.46
CA ASP A 85 -4.10 1.88 9.11
C ASP A 85 -5.50 2.06 9.72
N GLU A 86 -5.56 2.68 10.91
CA GLU A 86 -6.80 2.80 11.68
C GLU A 86 -7.91 3.52 10.90
N ASP A 87 -7.56 4.52 10.08
CA ASP A 87 -8.50 5.31 9.27
C ASP A 87 -9.12 4.56 8.07
N VAL A 88 -8.56 3.39 7.73
CA VAL A 88 -9.05 2.55 6.63
C VAL A 88 -9.50 1.17 7.10
N LEU A 89 -9.37 0.88 8.40
CA LEU A 89 -9.55 -0.46 8.96
C LEU A 89 -10.93 -1.04 8.64
N GLU A 90 -11.99 -0.34 9.02
CA GLU A 90 -13.36 -0.78 8.79
C GLU A 90 -13.69 -0.83 7.29
N GLU A 91 -13.34 0.22 6.54
CA GLU A 91 -13.60 0.31 5.10
C GLU A 91 -12.92 -0.85 4.34
N TYR A 92 -11.68 -1.20 4.69
CA TYR A 92 -10.96 -2.32 4.09
C TYR A 92 -11.69 -3.65 4.33
N TRP A 93 -12.09 -3.94 5.57
CA TRP A 93 -12.74 -5.20 5.90
C TRP A 93 -14.12 -5.34 5.27
N LEU A 94 -14.93 -4.28 5.31
CA LEU A 94 -16.30 -4.28 4.80
C LEU A 94 -16.35 -4.26 3.28
N THR A 95 -15.58 -3.37 2.63
CA THR A 95 -15.77 -3.07 1.21
C THR A 95 -14.79 -3.81 0.30
N ILE A 96 -13.57 -4.07 0.77
CA ILE A 96 -12.51 -4.69 -0.04
C ILE A 96 -12.44 -6.19 0.24
N ARG A 97 -12.37 -6.59 1.50
CA ARG A 97 -12.35 -8.01 1.91
C ARG A 97 -13.73 -8.63 1.89
N GLY A 98 -14.77 -7.86 2.21
CA GLY A 98 -16.13 -8.38 2.39
C GLY A 98 -16.20 -9.36 3.56
N ASN A 99 -15.44 -9.09 4.62
CA ASN A 99 -15.40 -9.90 5.84
C ASN A 99 -15.64 -9.02 7.07
N PRO A 100 -16.91 -8.77 7.44
CA PRO A 100 -17.27 -7.87 8.53
C PRO A 100 -16.84 -8.35 9.92
N GLU A 101 -16.69 -9.66 10.13
CA GLU A 101 -16.23 -10.21 11.42
C GLU A 101 -14.80 -9.80 11.78
N CYS A 102 -14.03 -9.37 10.76
CA CYS A 102 -12.66 -8.91 10.94
C CYS A 102 -12.54 -7.40 11.10
N SER A 103 -13.63 -6.62 11.17
CA SER A 103 -13.59 -5.14 11.13
C SER A 103 -12.72 -4.48 12.21
N GLY A 104 -12.44 -5.15 13.33
CA GLY A 104 -11.51 -4.69 14.37
C GLY A 104 -10.06 -5.19 14.25
N GLN A 105 -9.72 -6.02 13.25
CA GLN A 105 -8.41 -6.64 13.12
C GLN A 105 -7.43 -5.71 12.39
N GLY A 106 -6.54 -5.04 13.13
CA GLY A 106 -5.52 -4.13 12.59
C GLY A 106 -4.39 -4.78 11.80
N THR A 107 -4.39 -6.10 11.66
CA THR A 107 -3.40 -6.83 10.84
C THR A 107 -4.03 -8.08 10.21
N TYR A 108 -3.41 -8.60 9.15
CA TYR A 108 -3.71 -9.93 8.62
C TYR A 108 -2.44 -10.62 8.13
N ARG A 109 -2.50 -11.96 8.00
CA ARG A 109 -1.46 -12.74 7.31
C ARG A 109 -1.77 -12.79 5.82
N CYS A 110 -0.81 -12.33 5.03
CA CYS A 110 -0.78 -12.39 3.58
C CYS A 110 -0.07 -13.66 3.11
#